data_AF-A0A0G4G9V7-F1
#
_entry.id   AF-A0A0G4G9V7-F1
#
_cell.length_a   1.000
_cell.length_b   1.000
_cell.length_c   1.000
_cell.angle_alpha   90.00
_cell.angle_beta   90.00
_cell.angle_gamma   90.00
#
_symmetry.space_group_name_H-M   'P 1'
#
loop_
_entity.id
_entity.type
_entity.pdbx_description
1 polymer ?
#
loop_
_entity_poly.entity_id
_entity_poly.type
_entity_poly.pdbx_seq_one_letter_code
_entity_poly.pdbx_strand_id
1 'polypeptide(L)'
;MLMKKEAGSVKAVMAVHVDDLLVFSDDPMRDLEPLRKRLEMDEPEILECGGEMGYTGMEVKRTEEGFALSQKAYLESIPVQKEDLPHKSLSPELIESSAEEETDESLVSVMQKVMGMLGWVCRTTANLAYLFSELSYYNFRPSGSKLVATLLALIRAREKGDCLQFSRVDDLKLALFVDAAYSFSCCEGRGGFEAYLVDKKESIANMRFSNLVAWKSKRIKRKLISSTSAELCALVDGVKQSFQWKRLAEALWMKPLEVEVYTDSAPLMEQLESGQSRREPRIDGLLAYAHQELRALKAKVLWVQTDRQRADRHTKYKMERDRGSQAPKFM
;
A
#
# COMPACT_ATOMS: atom_id res chain seq x y z
N MET A 1 10.34 -4.72 16.55
CA MET A 1 9.10 -5.05 17.29
C MET A 1 9.44 -6.06 18.37
N LEU A 2 9.01 -5.81 19.60
CA LEU A 2 9.13 -6.73 20.72
C LEU A 2 7.72 -7.20 21.11
N MET A 3 7.61 -8.46 21.56
CA MET A 3 6.33 -9.05 21.97
C MET A 3 6.48 -9.71 23.33
N LYS A 4 5.54 -9.43 24.23
CA LYS A 4 5.38 -10.16 25.49
C LYS A 4 4.33 -11.24 25.29
N LYS A 5 4.72 -12.51 25.51
CA LYS A 5 3.85 -13.68 25.39
C LYS A 5 3.67 -14.31 26.75
N GLU A 6 2.43 -14.52 27.18
CA GLU A 6 2.07 -15.22 28.41
C GLU A 6 0.85 -16.12 28.17
N ALA A 7 0.87 -17.31 28.76
CA ALA A 7 -0.24 -18.28 28.75
C ALA A 7 -0.83 -18.56 27.35
N GLY A 8 0.01 -18.59 26.30
CA GLY A 8 -0.44 -18.88 24.93
C GLY A 8 -1.08 -17.69 24.19
N SER A 9 -0.97 -16.48 24.73
CA SER A 9 -1.45 -15.24 24.11
C SER A 9 -0.37 -14.16 24.06
N VAL A 10 -0.46 -13.25 23.09
CA VAL A 10 0.31 -12.01 23.09
C VAL A 10 -0.37 -11.04 24.05
N LYS A 11 0.38 -10.54 25.06
CA LYS A 11 -0.11 -9.60 26.09
C LYS A 11 0.27 -8.16 25.80
N ALA A 12 1.43 -7.97 25.18
CA ALA A 12 1.86 -6.66 24.74
C ALA A 12 2.68 -6.75 23.46
N VAL A 13 2.54 -5.73 22.62
CA VAL A 13 3.33 -5.51 21.41
C VAL A 13 3.94 -4.13 21.50
N MET A 14 5.25 -4.04 21.31
CA MET A 14 5.97 -2.78 21.27
C MET A 14 6.64 -2.59 19.91
N ALA A 15 6.25 -1.51 19.23
CA ALA A 15 6.95 -0.98 18.08
C ALA A 15 7.98 0.07 18.54
N VAL A 16 9.19 -0.02 18.01
CA VAL A 16 10.31 0.85 18.37
C VAL A 16 10.79 1.54 17.11
N HIS A 17 10.90 2.86 17.14
CA HIS A 17 11.42 3.65 16.05
C HIS A 17 12.37 4.72 16.57
N VAL A 18 13.69 4.46 16.45
CA VAL A 18 14.73 5.32 17.04
C VAL A 18 14.46 5.47 18.54
N ASP A 19 13.99 6.63 18.98
CA ASP A 19 13.71 6.94 20.39
C ASP A 19 12.20 6.82 20.73
N ASP A 20 11.34 6.65 19.72
CA ASP A 20 9.88 6.55 19.90
C ASP A 20 9.45 5.10 20.18
N LEU A 21 8.65 4.92 21.24
CA LEU A 21 8.04 3.64 21.62
C LEU A 21 6.51 3.71 21.48
N LEU A 22 5.94 2.83 20.66
CA LEU A 22 4.49 2.64 20.59
C LEU A 22 4.14 1.27 21.17
N VAL A 23 3.31 1.26 22.22
CA VAL A 23 2.96 0.06 22.99
C VAL A 23 1.48 -0.23 22.92
N PHE A 24 1.14 -1.45 22.55
CA PHE A 24 -0.21 -2.01 22.64
C PHE A 24 -0.20 -3.02 23.80
N SER A 25 -0.92 -2.74 24.88
CA SER A 25 -1.02 -3.59 26.06
C SER A 25 -2.36 -3.38 26.77
N ASP A 26 -2.85 -4.43 27.44
CA ASP A 26 -4.00 -4.35 28.36
C ASP A 26 -3.66 -3.54 29.64
N ASP A 27 -2.39 -3.55 30.07
CA ASP A 27 -1.87 -2.83 31.24
C ASP A 27 -0.51 -2.20 30.90
N PRO A 28 -0.50 -1.07 30.16
CA PRO A 28 0.73 -0.46 29.66
C PRO A 28 1.65 0.00 30.78
N MET A 29 1.10 0.44 31.92
CA MET A 29 1.91 0.91 33.06
C MET A 29 2.71 -0.25 33.67
N ARG A 30 2.07 -1.40 33.90
CA ARG A 30 2.77 -2.59 34.40
C ARG A 30 3.79 -3.12 33.41
N ASP A 31 3.46 -3.11 32.11
CA ASP A 31 4.34 -3.66 31.09
C ASP A 31 5.54 -2.75 30.76
N LEU A 32 5.40 -1.43 30.94
CA LEU A 32 6.48 -0.46 30.79
C LEU A 32 7.34 -0.29 32.03
N GLU A 33 6.84 -0.62 33.23
CA GLU A 33 7.56 -0.46 34.51
C GLU A 33 9.00 -1.01 34.51
N PRO A 34 9.29 -2.21 33.95
CA PRO A 34 10.67 -2.72 33.89
C PRO A 34 11.58 -1.90 32.97
N LEU A 35 11.03 -1.29 31.92
CA LEU A 35 11.76 -0.43 30.99
C LEU A 35 12.05 0.93 31.64
N ARG A 36 11.05 1.53 32.32
CA ARG A 36 11.21 2.80 33.06
C ARG A 36 12.30 2.75 34.13
N LYS A 37 12.58 1.57 34.71
CA LYS A 37 13.69 1.38 35.67
C LYS A 37 15.07 1.35 35.04
N ARG A 38 15.15 1.10 33.73
CA ARG A 38 16.40 0.85 33.01
C ARG A 38 16.74 1.96 32.01
N LEU A 39 15.73 2.70 31.57
CA LEU A 39 15.82 3.75 30.56
C LEU A 39 15.22 5.03 31.15
N GLU A 40 15.85 6.16 30.86
CA GLU A 40 15.25 7.47 31.10
C GLU A 40 14.11 7.65 30.09
N MET A 41 12.89 7.76 30.58
CA MET A 41 11.67 7.81 29.78
C MET A 41 10.73 8.86 30.35
N ASP A 42 10.11 9.63 29.47
CA ASP A 42 9.02 10.52 29.83
C ASP A 42 7.79 9.72 30.32
N GLU A 43 6.82 10.43 30.92
CA GLU A 43 5.55 9.80 31.28
C GLU A 43 4.84 9.26 30.03
N PRO A 44 4.37 8.00 30.04
CA PRO A 44 3.67 7.43 28.89
C PRO A 44 2.40 8.20 28.56
N GLU A 45 2.27 8.62 27.30
CA GLU A 45 1.01 9.14 26.77
C GLU A 45 0.05 7.99 26.49
N ILE A 46 -1.15 8.03 27.08
CA ILE A 46 -2.16 6.98 26.92
C ILE A 46 -3.20 7.43 25.88
N LEU A 47 -3.31 6.67 24.79
CA LEU A 47 -4.31 6.91 23.76
C LEU A 47 -5.70 6.37 24.16
N GLU A 48 -6.53 7.23 24.72
CA GLU A 48 -7.92 6.92 25.03
C GLU A 48 -8.84 6.94 23.78
N CYS A 49 -10.03 6.35 23.89
CA CYS A 49 -10.99 6.33 22.79
C CYS A 49 -11.42 7.76 22.42
N GLY A 50 -11.37 8.10 21.13
CA GLY A 50 -11.60 9.46 20.64
C GLY A 50 -10.35 10.36 20.69
N GLY A 51 -9.29 9.94 21.38
CA GLY A 51 -8.01 10.64 21.46
C GLY A 51 -7.16 10.49 20.20
N GLU A 52 -6.16 11.34 20.10
CA GLU A 52 -5.17 11.38 19.02
C GLU A 52 -3.78 11.65 19.62
N MET A 53 -2.76 10.97 19.09
CA MET A 53 -1.35 11.18 19.45
C MET A 53 -0.45 11.16 18.22
N GLY A 54 0.74 11.75 18.34
CA GLY A 54 1.78 11.68 17.31
C GLY A 54 2.64 10.42 17.45
N TYR A 55 2.94 9.74 16.34
CA TYR A 55 3.96 8.69 16.30
C TYR A 55 4.73 8.74 14.98
N THR A 56 6.05 8.94 15.03
CA THR A 56 6.94 8.97 13.85
C THR A 56 6.51 9.96 12.75
N GLY A 57 5.93 11.11 13.14
CA GLY A 57 5.42 12.12 12.20
C GLY A 57 4.10 11.76 11.52
N MET A 58 3.31 10.88 12.14
CA MET A 58 1.94 10.52 11.74
C MET A 58 0.99 10.78 12.92
N GLU A 59 -0.27 11.09 12.63
CA GLU A 59 -1.31 11.19 13.65
C GLU A 59 -2.00 9.82 13.80
N VAL A 60 -2.01 9.28 15.01
CA VAL A 60 -2.68 8.04 15.38
C VAL A 60 -3.92 8.41 16.20
N LYS A 61 -5.09 8.18 15.64
CA LYS A 61 -6.37 8.41 16.32
C LYS A 61 -7.00 7.08 16.73
N ARG A 62 -7.46 6.98 17.97
CA ARG A 62 -8.23 5.81 18.44
C ARG A 62 -9.71 6.04 18.19
N THR A 63 -10.32 5.19 17.38
CA THR A 63 -11.75 5.21 17.08
C THR A 63 -12.47 4.15 17.93
N GLU A 64 -13.80 4.17 17.92
CA GLU A 64 -14.60 3.13 18.58
C GLU A 64 -14.33 1.73 17.98
N GLU A 65 -14.04 1.67 16.68
CA GLU A 65 -13.82 0.41 15.95
C GLU A 65 -12.35 -0.05 15.92
N GLY A 66 -11.41 0.83 16.26
CA GLY A 66 -9.97 0.57 16.24
C GLY A 66 -9.11 1.84 16.15
N PHE A 67 -8.37 2.00 15.06
CA PHE A 67 -7.40 3.09 14.87
C PHE A 67 -7.49 3.71 13.47
N ALA A 68 -7.19 5.00 13.38
CA ALA A 68 -6.94 5.68 12.13
C ALA A 68 -5.53 6.28 12.13
N LEU A 69 -4.83 6.17 11.01
CA LEU A 69 -3.48 6.71 10.81
C LEU A 69 -3.52 7.73 9.67
N SER A 70 -3.14 8.97 9.95
CA SER A 70 -3.09 10.05 8.96
C SER A 70 -1.75 10.78 8.97
N GLN A 71 -1.56 11.63 7.96
CA GLN A 71 -0.46 12.59 7.86
C GLN A 71 -1.04 13.98 7.53
N LYS A 72 -2.18 14.30 8.11
CA LYS A 72 -2.97 15.47 7.74
C LYS A 72 -2.24 16.76 8.10
N ALA A 73 -1.68 16.85 9.32
CA ALA A 73 -0.93 18.05 9.74
C ALA A 73 0.33 18.23 8.87
N TYR A 74 1.01 17.12 8.53
CA TYR A 74 2.14 17.17 7.61
C TYR A 74 1.72 17.70 6.22
N LEU A 75 0.63 17.18 5.66
CA LEU A 75 0.11 17.62 4.37
C LEU A 75 -0.28 19.10 4.38
N GLU A 76 -0.91 19.58 5.45
CA GLU A 76 -1.29 20.98 5.65
C GLU A 76 -0.07 21.91 5.79
N SER A 77 1.04 21.41 6.34
CA SER A 77 2.28 22.18 6.49
C SER A 77 3.01 22.47 5.19
N ILE A 78 2.73 21.73 4.10
CA ILE A 78 3.43 21.91 2.81
C ILE A 78 2.97 23.23 2.15
N PRO A 79 3.86 24.20 1.87
CA PRO A 79 3.48 25.51 1.38
C PRO A 79 3.28 25.52 -0.15
N VAL A 80 2.30 24.76 -0.64
CA VAL A 80 1.91 24.74 -2.05
C VAL A 80 0.39 24.92 -2.17
N GLN A 81 -0.04 25.84 -3.02
CA GLN A 81 -1.43 26.05 -3.37
C GLN A 81 -1.69 25.69 -4.82
N LYS A 82 -2.91 25.24 -5.10
CA LYS A 82 -3.35 24.83 -6.45
C LYS A 82 -3.42 26.02 -7.39
N GLU A 83 -3.70 27.19 -6.84
CA GLU A 83 -3.83 28.48 -7.51
C GLU A 83 -2.49 28.93 -8.11
N ASP A 84 -1.37 28.53 -7.50
CA ASP A 84 -0.01 28.88 -7.93
C ASP A 84 0.48 28.03 -9.12
N LEU A 85 -0.19 26.91 -9.43
CA LEU A 85 0.24 25.98 -10.47
C LEU A 85 -0.37 26.31 -11.84
N PRO A 86 0.38 26.11 -12.94
CA PRO A 86 -0.12 26.36 -14.30
C PRO A 86 -1.26 25.40 -14.69
N HIS A 87 -1.29 24.20 -14.12
CA HIS A 87 -2.38 23.24 -14.26
C HIS A 87 -3.14 23.08 -12.94
N LYS A 88 -4.48 22.95 -13.03
CA LYS A 88 -5.35 22.82 -11.85
C LYS A 88 -5.77 21.38 -11.54
N SER A 89 -5.40 20.40 -12.36
CA SER A 89 -5.73 19.01 -12.11
C SER A 89 -4.73 18.06 -12.76
N LEU A 90 -4.63 16.86 -12.21
CA LEU A 90 -3.85 15.77 -12.79
C LEU A 90 -4.60 15.18 -13.98
N SER A 91 -3.90 15.04 -15.10
CA SER A 91 -4.39 14.31 -16.27
C SER A 91 -3.41 13.21 -16.68
N PRO A 92 -3.88 12.14 -17.36
CA PRO A 92 -3.01 11.11 -17.92
C PRO A 92 -1.90 11.71 -18.79
N GLU A 93 -2.18 12.75 -19.58
CA GLU A 93 -1.18 13.40 -20.42
C GLU A 93 -0.06 14.03 -19.57
N LEU A 94 -0.42 14.71 -18.47
CA LEU A 94 0.56 15.32 -17.59
C LEU A 94 1.44 14.27 -16.86
N ILE A 95 0.87 13.12 -16.53
CA ILE A 95 1.56 12.03 -15.82
C ILE A 95 2.41 11.19 -16.79
N GLU A 96 1.83 10.76 -17.91
CA GLU A 96 2.34 9.72 -18.80
C GLU A 96 2.95 10.25 -20.09
N SER A 97 2.99 11.59 -20.32
CA SER A 97 3.53 12.16 -21.56
C SER A 97 4.86 11.52 -21.96
N SER A 98 4.81 10.86 -23.13
CA SER A 98 5.91 10.15 -23.78
C SER A 98 6.69 11.03 -24.75
N ALA A 99 6.29 12.30 -24.91
CA ALA A 99 7.11 13.27 -25.61
C ALA A 99 8.42 13.43 -24.81
N GLU A 100 9.54 13.51 -25.51
CA GLU A 100 10.82 13.92 -24.92
C GLU A 100 10.65 15.36 -24.43
N GLU A 101 10.05 15.50 -23.24
CA GLU A 101 10.00 16.77 -22.55
C GLU A 101 11.45 17.16 -22.26
N GLU A 102 11.81 18.37 -22.64
CA GLU A 102 13.13 18.92 -22.40
C GLU A 102 13.41 18.84 -20.89
N THR A 103 14.50 18.16 -20.55
CA THR A 103 14.93 18.03 -19.17
C THR A 103 15.50 19.34 -18.70
N ASP A 104 14.96 19.85 -17.59
CA ASP A 104 15.47 21.05 -16.94
C ASP A 104 16.29 20.63 -15.71
N GLU A 105 17.61 20.62 -15.87
CA GLU A 105 18.55 20.25 -14.81
C GLU A 105 18.43 21.15 -13.57
N SER A 106 17.99 22.41 -13.73
CA SER A 106 17.81 23.34 -12.61
C SER A 106 16.70 22.89 -11.65
N LEU A 107 15.76 22.08 -12.13
CA LEU A 107 14.64 21.57 -11.34
C LEU A 107 14.98 20.30 -10.55
N VAL A 108 16.14 19.66 -10.78
CA VAL A 108 16.48 18.36 -10.15
C VAL A 108 16.41 18.43 -8.63
N SER A 109 16.99 19.47 -8.02
CA SER A 109 16.99 19.65 -6.56
C SER A 109 15.57 19.81 -6.00
N VAL A 110 14.71 20.58 -6.69
CA VAL A 110 13.33 20.80 -6.27
C VAL A 110 12.51 19.53 -6.46
N MET A 111 12.62 18.86 -7.61
CA MET A 111 11.94 17.60 -7.90
C MET A 111 12.26 16.55 -6.84
N GLN A 112 13.54 16.38 -6.47
CA GLN A 112 13.95 15.41 -5.45
C GLN A 112 13.33 15.70 -4.08
N LYS A 113 13.27 16.98 -3.68
CA LYS A 113 12.60 17.38 -2.44
C LYS A 113 11.11 17.05 -2.48
N VAL A 114 10.43 17.41 -3.56
CA VAL A 114 8.98 17.15 -3.72
C VAL A 114 8.68 15.66 -3.81
N MET A 115 9.49 14.88 -4.51
CA MET A 115 9.39 13.42 -4.56
C MET A 115 9.65 12.78 -3.19
N GLY A 116 10.55 13.34 -2.38
CA GLY A 116 10.77 12.94 -0.99
C GLY A 116 9.52 13.13 -0.14
N MET A 117 8.89 14.30 -0.23
CA MET A 117 7.60 14.59 0.43
C MET A 117 6.50 13.64 -0.04
N LEU A 118 6.37 13.44 -1.36
CA LEU A 118 5.37 12.53 -1.93
C LEU A 118 5.60 11.08 -1.50
N GLY A 119 6.85 10.64 -1.44
CA GLY A 119 7.23 9.30 -0.96
C GLY A 119 6.93 9.09 0.52
N TRP A 120 7.06 10.15 1.33
CA TRP A 120 6.63 10.11 2.73
C TRP A 120 5.11 9.98 2.87
N VAL A 121 4.34 10.80 2.15
CA VAL A 121 2.86 10.75 2.12
C VAL A 121 2.34 9.41 1.59
N CYS A 122 3.03 8.83 0.61
CA CYS A 122 2.67 7.53 0.03
C CYS A 122 2.69 6.37 1.05
N ARG A 123 3.23 6.59 2.27
CA ARG A 123 3.22 5.59 3.36
C ARG A 123 1.86 5.44 4.06
N THR A 124 0.98 6.44 3.99
CA THR A 124 -0.39 6.33 4.52
C THR A 124 -1.46 6.43 3.43
N THR A 125 -1.08 6.79 2.21
CA THR A 125 -2.03 7.04 1.12
C THR A 125 -1.79 6.10 -0.07
N ALA A 126 -2.41 4.92 -0.03
CA ALA A 126 -2.28 3.90 -1.09
C ALA A 126 -2.64 4.40 -2.49
N ASN A 127 -3.61 5.33 -2.58
CA ASN A 127 -4.02 5.96 -3.84
C ASN A 127 -2.89 6.69 -4.58
N LEU A 128 -1.80 7.06 -3.90
CA LEU A 128 -0.66 7.74 -4.52
C LEU A 128 0.39 6.78 -5.08
N ALA A 129 0.30 5.47 -4.81
CA ALA A 129 1.37 4.53 -5.15
C ALA A 129 1.70 4.51 -6.65
N TYR A 130 0.67 4.59 -7.51
CA TYR A 130 0.85 4.71 -8.95
C TYR A 130 1.59 6.00 -9.30
N LEU A 131 1.08 7.15 -8.85
CA LEU A 131 1.64 8.47 -9.15
C LEU A 131 3.08 8.58 -8.67
N PHE A 132 3.37 8.16 -7.45
CA PHE A 132 4.72 8.15 -6.90
C PHE A 132 5.65 7.28 -7.73
N SER A 133 5.23 6.05 -8.07
CA SER A 133 6.06 5.16 -8.88
C SER A 133 6.29 5.70 -10.29
N GLU A 134 5.30 6.31 -10.92
CA GLU A 134 5.40 6.85 -12.27
C GLU A 134 6.27 8.11 -12.30
N LEU A 135 6.02 9.08 -11.41
CA LEU A 135 6.75 10.34 -11.34
C LEU A 135 8.21 10.17 -10.86
N SER A 136 8.50 9.13 -10.07
CA SER A 136 9.88 8.83 -9.64
C SER A 136 10.86 8.58 -10.78
N TYR A 137 10.37 8.20 -11.97
CA TYR A 137 11.19 8.04 -13.17
C TYR A 137 11.87 9.35 -13.61
N TYR A 138 11.26 10.48 -13.27
CA TYR A 138 11.70 11.83 -13.65
C TYR A 138 12.54 12.51 -12.56
N ASN A 139 12.91 11.80 -11.50
CA ASN A 139 13.66 12.36 -10.36
C ASN A 139 15.04 12.95 -10.74
N PHE A 140 15.66 12.44 -11.81
CA PHE A 140 16.95 12.92 -12.34
C PHE A 140 16.84 13.60 -13.70
N ARG A 141 15.63 13.71 -14.23
CA ARG A 141 15.32 14.34 -15.52
C ARG A 141 13.95 15.03 -15.48
N PRO A 142 13.76 15.97 -14.56
CA PRO A 142 12.48 16.64 -14.42
C PRO A 142 12.23 17.57 -15.61
N SER A 143 10.96 17.82 -15.85
CA SER A 143 10.49 18.96 -16.65
C SER A 143 9.57 19.80 -15.75
N GLY A 144 9.25 21.03 -16.19
CA GLY A 144 8.25 21.85 -15.50
C GLY A 144 6.90 21.12 -15.33
N SER A 145 6.46 20.42 -16.38
CA SER A 145 5.22 19.62 -16.38
C SER A 145 5.24 18.50 -15.33
N LYS A 146 6.36 17.75 -15.22
CA LYS A 146 6.49 16.66 -14.22
C LYS A 146 6.61 17.17 -12.80
N LEU A 147 7.25 18.31 -12.58
CA LEU A 147 7.24 18.97 -11.28
C LEU A 147 5.82 19.38 -10.88
N VAL A 148 5.06 20.00 -11.80
CA VAL A 148 3.65 20.37 -11.58
C VAL A 148 2.79 19.14 -11.29
N ALA A 149 2.97 18.04 -12.02
CA ALA A 149 2.29 16.77 -11.74
C ALA A 149 2.56 16.26 -10.31
N THR A 150 3.81 16.37 -9.86
CA THR A 150 4.21 15.90 -8.52
C THR A 150 3.62 16.78 -7.42
N LEU A 151 3.58 18.10 -7.62
CA LEU A 151 2.94 19.04 -6.71
C LEU A 151 1.41 18.82 -6.66
N LEU A 152 0.77 18.58 -7.80
CA LEU A 152 -0.66 18.26 -7.85
C LEU A 152 -0.98 16.92 -7.17
N ALA A 153 -0.08 15.94 -7.18
CA ALA A 153 -0.26 14.70 -6.43
C ALA A 153 -0.28 14.93 -4.91
N LEU A 154 0.57 15.84 -4.40
CA LEU A 154 0.55 16.25 -2.99
C LEU A 154 -0.72 17.03 -2.64
N ILE A 155 -1.14 17.97 -3.48
CA ILE A 155 -2.38 18.72 -3.29
C ILE A 155 -3.58 17.78 -3.27
N ARG A 156 -3.64 16.83 -4.20
CA ARG A 156 -4.70 15.80 -4.25
C ARG A 156 -4.74 14.98 -2.95
N ALA A 157 -3.58 14.63 -2.40
CA ALA A 157 -3.52 13.90 -1.12
C ALA A 157 -4.10 14.74 0.03
N ARG A 158 -3.77 16.03 0.07
CA ARG A 158 -4.32 16.98 1.05
C ARG A 158 -5.82 17.15 0.90
N GLU A 159 -6.30 17.40 -0.32
CA GLU A 159 -7.73 17.63 -0.62
C GLU A 159 -8.60 16.41 -0.27
N LYS A 160 -8.08 15.20 -0.50
CA LYS A 160 -8.79 13.97 -0.15
C LYS A 160 -8.85 13.71 1.35
N GLY A 161 -7.76 13.97 2.06
CA GLY A 161 -7.67 13.68 3.49
C GLY A 161 -7.84 12.19 3.82
N ASP A 162 -7.43 11.30 2.90
CA ASP A 162 -7.49 9.85 3.11
C ASP A 162 -6.64 9.47 4.34
N CYS A 163 -7.15 8.53 5.15
CA CYS A 163 -6.41 7.93 6.27
C CYS A 163 -6.48 6.40 6.16
N LEU A 164 -5.48 5.71 6.71
CA LEU A 164 -5.58 4.26 6.89
C LEU A 164 -6.47 4.00 8.09
N GLN A 165 -7.44 3.11 7.92
CA GLN A 165 -8.31 2.67 9.00
C GLN A 165 -7.98 1.23 9.35
N PHE A 166 -7.90 0.95 10.64
CA PHE A 166 -7.66 -0.36 11.20
C PHE A 166 -8.77 -0.69 12.18
N SER A 167 -9.59 -1.69 11.86
CA SER A 167 -10.66 -2.18 12.71
C SER A 167 -10.26 -3.55 13.29
N ARG A 168 -10.86 -3.90 14.43
CA ARG A 168 -10.66 -5.21 15.07
C ARG A 168 -10.90 -6.40 14.11
N VAL A 169 -10.03 -7.41 14.18
CA VAL A 169 -10.13 -8.69 13.45
C VAL A 169 -10.00 -9.85 14.42
N ASP A 170 -10.98 -10.73 14.46
CA ASP A 170 -11.00 -11.85 15.41
C ASP A 170 -10.38 -13.12 14.80
N ASP A 171 -10.83 -13.54 13.61
CA ASP A 171 -10.27 -14.69 12.90
C ASP A 171 -9.58 -14.26 11.60
N LEU A 172 -8.26 -14.13 11.65
CA LEU A 172 -7.48 -13.42 10.65
C LEU A 172 -7.21 -14.25 9.38
N LYS A 173 -7.30 -13.60 8.22
CA LYS A 173 -6.68 -14.01 6.95
C LYS A 173 -5.95 -12.86 6.27
N LEU A 174 -5.00 -13.22 5.41
CA LEU A 174 -4.36 -12.31 4.47
C LEU A 174 -5.07 -12.38 3.11
N ALA A 175 -5.66 -11.28 2.69
CA ALA A 175 -6.24 -11.12 1.35
C ALA A 175 -5.31 -10.25 0.49
N LEU A 176 -4.71 -10.86 -0.53
CA LEU A 176 -3.79 -10.21 -1.46
C LEU A 176 -4.48 -10.00 -2.81
N PHE A 177 -4.69 -8.75 -3.22
CA PHE A 177 -5.14 -8.40 -4.56
C PHE A 177 -3.93 -8.14 -5.43
N VAL A 178 -3.88 -8.73 -6.62
CA VAL A 178 -2.82 -8.50 -7.60
C VAL A 178 -3.43 -8.13 -8.95
N ASP A 179 -2.81 -7.18 -9.62
CA ASP A 179 -3.20 -6.72 -10.95
C ASP A 179 -1.97 -6.26 -11.75
N ALA A 180 -2.08 -6.30 -13.08
CA ALA A 180 -1.08 -5.72 -13.97
C ALA A 180 -1.69 -4.99 -15.17
N ALA A 181 -1.13 -3.83 -15.47
CA ALA A 181 -1.33 -3.18 -16.77
C ALA A 181 -0.20 -3.61 -17.72
N TYR A 182 -0.53 -3.69 -19.01
CA TYR A 182 0.42 -3.98 -20.08
C TYR A 182 0.16 -3.08 -21.28
N SER A 183 1.24 -2.48 -21.80
CA SER A 183 1.22 -1.69 -23.02
C SER A 183 1.82 -2.48 -24.17
N PHE A 184 0.99 -2.72 -25.19
CA PHE A 184 1.39 -3.48 -26.38
C PHE A 184 2.40 -2.72 -27.26
N SER A 185 2.31 -1.39 -27.30
CA SER A 185 3.17 -0.55 -28.14
C SER A 185 4.62 -0.54 -27.68
N CYS A 186 4.86 -0.55 -26.36
CA CYS A 186 6.22 -0.54 -25.80
C CYS A 186 6.65 -1.88 -25.22
N CYS A 187 5.77 -2.89 -25.20
CA CYS A 187 5.99 -4.20 -24.58
C CYS A 187 6.38 -4.09 -23.10
N GLU A 188 5.84 -3.11 -22.39
CA GLU A 188 6.11 -2.87 -20.96
C GLU A 188 4.87 -3.16 -20.13
N GLY A 189 5.09 -3.63 -18.90
CA GLY A 189 4.02 -3.81 -17.94
C GLY A 189 4.28 -3.09 -16.64
N ARG A 190 3.22 -2.91 -15.87
CA ARG A 190 3.24 -2.37 -14.52
C ARG A 190 2.39 -3.27 -13.64
N GLY A 191 3.00 -3.79 -12.59
CA GLY A 191 2.32 -4.60 -11.60
C GLY A 191 1.97 -3.78 -10.36
N GLY A 192 0.90 -4.18 -9.71
CA GLY A 192 0.53 -3.65 -8.40
C GLY A 192 -0.12 -4.71 -7.52
N PHE A 193 -0.14 -4.44 -6.22
CA PHE A 193 -0.90 -5.26 -5.27
C PHE A 193 -1.40 -4.44 -4.10
N GLU A 194 -2.39 -5.00 -3.41
CA GLU A 194 -2.86 -4.58 -2.09
C GLU A 194 -3.02 -5.78 -1.18
N ALA A 195 -2.58 -5.64 0.07
CA ALA A 195 -2.62 -6.68 1.08
C ALA A 195 -3.45 -6.22 2.27
N TYR A 196 -4.47 -7.01 2.59
CA TYR A 196 -5.44 -6.76 3.63
C TYR A 196 -5.37 -7.83 4.71
N LEU A 197 -5.48 -7.40 5.97
CA LEU A 197 -5.63 -8.27 7.13
C LEU A 197 -7.09 -8.23 7.60
N VAL A 198 -7.89 -9.21 7.20
CA VAL A 198 -9.35 -9.17 7.39
C VAL A 198 -9.86 -10.46 8.02
N ASP A 199 -11.13 -10.45 8.44
CA ASP A 199 -11.73 -11.63 9.05
C ASP A 199 -12.02 -12.71 7.98
N LYS A 200 -11.83 -13.98 8.32
CA LYS A 200 -12.08 -15.11 7.40
C LYS A 200 -13.49 -15.14 6.85
N LYS A 201 -14.47 -14.70 7.65
CA LYS A 201 -15.89 -14.65 7.24
C LYS A 201 -16.17 -13.59 6.16
N GLU A 202 -15.24 -12.66 5.94
CA GLU A 202 -15.38 -11.65 4.90
C GLU A 202 -15.11 -12.29 3.53
N SER A 203 -16.14 -12.33 2.71
CA SER A 203 -16.04 -12.71 1.30
C SER A 203 -15.62 -11.51 0.47
N ILE A 204 -15.21 -11.75 -0.77
CA ILE A 204 -14.91 -10.68 -1.72
C ILE A 204 -16.07 -9.68 -1.91
N ALA A 205 -17.32 -10.11 -1.69
CA ALA A 205 -18.49 -9.27 -1.87
C ALA A 205 -18.75 -8.26 -0.76
N ASN A 206 -18.27 -8.53 0.44
CA ASN A 206 -18.50 -7.72 1.64
C ASN A 206 -17.20 -7.37 2.37
N MET A 207 -16.04 -7.65 1.77
CA MET A 207 -14.74 -7.35 2.37
C MET A 207 -14.61 -5.85 2.60
N ARG A 208 -14.22 -5.46 3.80
CA ARG A 208 -14.00 -4.05 4.15
C ARG A 208 -12.83 -3.44 3.40
N PHE A 209 -12.80 -2.11 3.28
CA PHE A 209 -11.65 -1.37 2.73
C PHE A 209 -10.65 -0.91 3.80
N SER A 210 -10.98 -1.08 5.09
CA SER A 210 -10.03 -0.92 6.20
C SER A 210 -9.10 -2.14 6.30
N ASN A 211 -8.10 -2.05 7.18
CA ASN A 211 -7.05 -3.05 7.39
C ASN A 211 -6.15 -3.29 6.18
N LEU A 212 -5.97 -2.28 5.33
CA LEU A 212 -4.95 -2.26 4.31
C LEU A 212 -3.57 -2.11 4.99
N VAL A 213 -2.74 -3.15 4.89
CA VAL A 213 -1.43 -3.20 5.58
C VAL A 213 -0.24 -3.01 4.66
N ALA A 214 -0.42 -3.28 3.36
CA ALA A 214 0.63 -3.04 2.38
C ALA A 214 0.05 -2.86 0.98
N TRP A 215 0.74 -2.08 0.16
CA TRP A 215 0.42 -1.88 -1.24
C TRP A 215 1.68 -1.56 -2.01
N LYS A 216 1.60 -1.68 -3.34
CA LYS A 216 2.71 -1.31 -4.22
C LYS A 216 2.21 -1.05 -5.62
N SER A 217 2.90 -0.15 -6.30
CA SER A 217 2.88 -0.01 -7.75
C SER A 217 4.32 -0.03 -8.26
N LYS A 218 4.60 -0.75 -9.34
CA LYS A 218 5.95 -0.85 -9.88
C LYS A 218 5.97 -1.21 -11.36
N ARG A 219 6.79 -0.49 -12.14
CA ARG A 219 7.12 -0.90 -13.52
C ARG A 219 7.85 -2.25 -13.53
N ILE A 220 7.42 -3.14 -14.41
CA ILE A 220 8.06 -4.44 -14.60
C ILE A 220 9.38 -4.22 -15.34
N LYS A 221 10.50 -4.61 -14.71
CA LYS A 221 11.87 -4.37 -15.22
C LYS A 221 12.29 -5.29 -16.37
N ARG A 222 11.33 -5.78 -17.17
CA ARG A 222 11.56 -6.62 -18.35
C ARG A 222 10.49 -6.34 -19.38
N LYS A 223 10.84 -6.55 -20.66
CA LYS A 223 9.86 -6.56 -21.73
C LYS A 223 9.03 -7.85 -21.66
N LEU A 224 7.76 -7.71 -22.00
CA LEU A 224 6.77 -8.79 -21.98
C LEU A 224 6.04 -8.80 -23.32
N ILE A 225 5.56 -9.97 -23.75
CA ILE A 225 4.81 -10.10 -25.01
C ILE A 225 3.30 -10.32 -24.77
N SER A 226 2.86 -10.35 -23.51
CA SER A 226 1.45 -10.52 -23.19
C SER A 226 1.07 -9.86 -21.85
N SER A 227 -0.20 -9.48 -21.73
CA SER A 227 -0.78 -9.02 -20.46
C SER A 227 -0.73 -10.12 -19.40
N THR A 228 -0.98 -11.38 -19.76
CA THR A 228 -0.91 -12.51 -18.82
C THR A 228 0.48 -12.66 -18.19
N SER A 229 1.54 -12.41 -18.95
CA SER A 229 2.91 -12.38 -18.43
C SER A 229 3.12 -11.24 -17.42
N ALA A 230 2.45 -10.10 -17.62
CA ALA A 230 2.48 -8.98 -16.69
C ALA A 230 1.76 -9.33 -15.38
N GLU A 231 0.59 -9.98 -15.50
CA GLU A 231 -0.19 -10.48 -14.36
C GLU A 231 0.62 -11.49 -13.53
N LEU A 232 1.30 -12.42 -14.19
CA LEU A 232 2.19 -13.37 -13.52
C LEU A 232 3.33 -12.67 -12.78
N CYS A 233 3.91 -11.60 -13.35
CA CYS A 233 4.93 -10.80 -12.67
C CYS A 233 4.36 -10.10 -11.43
N ALA A 234 3.15 -9.54 -11.50
CA ALA A 234 2.48 -8.90 -10.37
C ALA A 234 2.16 -9.91 -9.27
N LEU A 235 1.62 -11.08 -9.64
CA LEU A 235 1.38 -12.20 -8.73
C LEU A 235 2.65 -12.58 -7.97
N VAL A 236 3.76 -12.78 -8.68
CA VAL A 236 5.03 -13.16 -8.05
C VAL A 236 5.54 -12.07 -7.10
N ASP A 237 5.43 -10.79 -7.46
CA ASP A 237 5.89 -9.68 -6.59
C ASP A 237 5.05 -9.56 -5.31
N GLY A 238 3.74 -9.80 -5.39
CA GLY A 238 2.83 -9.81 -4.24
C GLY A 238 3.00 -11.04 -3.33
N VAL A 239 3.11 -12.23 -3.93
CA VAL A 239 3.32 -13.50 -3.21
C VAL A 239 4.66 -13.50 -2.46
N LYS A 240 5.75 -13.05 -3.09
CA LYS A 240 7.07 -12.93 -2.43
C LYS A 240 7.03 -12.10 -1.15
N GLN A 241 6.28 -11.00 -1.17
CA GLN A 241 6.20 -10.11 -0.02
C GLN A 241 5.23 -10.62 1.06
N SER A 242 4.26 -11.46 0.67
CA SER A 242 3.26 -12.00 1.59
C SER A 242 3.85 -12.85 2.72
N PHE A 243 5.02 -13.46 2.53
CA PHE A 243 5.71 -14.20 3.60
C PHE A 243 6.00 -13.35 4.84
N GLN A 244 6.37 -12.08 4.68
CA GLN A 244 6.71 -11.24 5.83
C GLN A 244 5.46 -10.89 6.64
N TRP A 245 4.36 -10.57 5.97
CA TRP A 245 3.09 -10.22 6.61
C TRP A 245 2.46 -11.46 7.23
N LYS A 246 2.56 -12.61 6.55
CA LYS A 246 2.17 -13.90 7.09
C LYS A 246 2.88 -14.21 8.40
N ARG A 247 4.23 -14.15 8.39
CA ARG A 247 5.04 -14.41 9.59
C ARG A 247 4.69 -13.45 10.74
N LEU A 248 4.51 -12.16 10.43
CA LEU A 248 4.14 -11.16 11.43
C LEU A 248 2.76 -11.46 12.04
N ALA A 249 1.75 -11.69 11.20
CA ALA A 249 0.40 -12.01 11.63
C ALA A 249 0.32 -13.32 12.43
N GLU A 250 1.00 -14.38 11.99
CA GLU A 250 1.07 -15.65 12.75
C GLU A 250 1.75 -15.47 14.10
N ALA A 251 2.76 -14.59 14.20
CA ALA A 251 3.43 -14.30 15.46
C ALA A 251 2.55 -13.50 16.44
N LEU A 252 1.72 -12.60 15.91
CA LEU A 252 0.80 -11.74 16.67
C LEU A 252 -0.46 -12.50 17.12
N TRP A 253 -1.09 -13.27 16.24
CA TRP A 253 -2.30 -14.05 16.55
C TRP A 253 -2.01 -15.44 17.13
N MET A 254 -0.75 -15.89 17.12
CA MET A 254 -0.33 -17.22 17.55
C MET A 254 -1.12 -18.36 16.88
N LYS A 255 -1.52 -18.15 15.63
CA LYS A 255 -2.32 -19.09 14.83
C LYS A 255 -1.80 -19.11 13.38
N PRO A 256 -1.91 -20.25 12.68
CA PRO A 256 -1.62 -20.30 11.26
C PRO A 256 -2.52 -19.35 10.47
N LEU A 257 -1.94 -18.64 9.51
CA LEU A 257 -2.65 -17.66 8.70
C LEU A 257 -3.04 -18.24 7.34
N GLU A 258 -4.32 -18.08 7.00
CA GLU A 258 -4.82 -18.36 5.65
C GLU A 258 -4.47 -17.20 4.71
N VAL A 259 -4.06 -17.56 3.49
CA VAL A 259 -3.70 -16.60 2.45
C VAL A 259 -4.61 -16.82 1.25
N GLU A 260 -5.30 -15.78 0.85
CA GLU A 260 -6.11 -15.72 -0.36
C GLU A 260 -5.50 -14.70 -1.31
N VAL A 261 -5.32 -15.10 -2.57
CA VAL A 261 -4.81 -14.22 -3.63
C VAL A 261 -5.92 -14.02 -4.64
N TYR A 262 -6.26 -12.77 -4.93
CA TYR A 262 -7.34 -12.36 -5.79
C TYR A 262 -6.79 -11.77 -7.09
N THR A 263 -7.25 -12.30 -8.22
CA THR A 263 -6.96 -11.79 -9.57
C THR A 263 -8.22 -11.86 -10.44
N ASP A 264 -8.39 -10.89 -11.33
CA ASP A 264 -9.44 -10.86 -12.34
C ASP A 264 -8.96 -11.41 -13.70
N SER A 265 -7.70 -11.84 -13.80
CA SER A 265 -7.12 -12.42 -15.01
C SER A 265 -7.44 -13.90 -15.15
N ALA A 266 -8.53 -14.21 -15.87
CA ALA A 266 -8.87 -15.59 -16.24
C ALA A 266 -7.73 -16.32 -16.98
N PRO A 267 -6.97 -15.68 -17.90
CA PRO A 267 -5.82 -16.33 -18.53
C PRO A 267 -4.70 -16.70 -17.54
N LEU A 268 -4.48 -15.90 -16.49
CA LEU A 268 -3.50 -16.23 -15.45
C LEU A 268 -3.98 -17.44 -14.64
N MET A 269 -5.27 -17.49 -14.30
CA MET A 269 -5.87 -18.64 -13.60
C MET A 269 -5.67 -19.93 -14.41
N GLU A 270 -5.98 -19.90 -15.71
CA GLU A 270 -5.76 -21.06 -16.60
C GLU A 270 -4.29 -21.47 -16.66
N GLN A 271 -3.35 -20.51 -16.72
CA GLN A 271 -1.91 -20.81 -16.70
C GLN A 271 -1.45 -21.45 -15.39
N LEU A 272 -1.98 -21.02 -14.25
CA LEU A 272 -1.70 -21.64 -12.96
C LEU A 272 -2.28 -23.05 -12.90
N GLU A 273 -3.49 -23.27 -13.40
CA GLU A 273 -4.09 -24.60 -13.42
C GLU A 273 -3.33 -25.56 -14.34
N SER A 274 -2.91 -25.09 -15.52
CA SER A 274 -2.21 -25.93 -16.51
C SER A 274 -0.71 -26.09 -16.23
N GLY A 275 -0.11 -25.20 -15.43
CA GLY A 275 1.32 -25.16 -15.16
C GLY A 275 2.20 -24.81 -16.38
N GLN A 276 1.62 -24.21 -17.43
CA GLN A 276 2.31 -23.90 -18.69
C GLN A 276 1.93 -22.53 -19.25
N SER A 277 2.91 -21.75 -19.69
CA SER A 277 2.68 -20.50 -20.42
C SER A 277 2.53 -20.74 -21.92
N ARG A 278 1.28 -20.70 -22.42
CA ARG A 278 0.99 -20.91 -23.85
C ARG A 278 1.59 -19.84 -24.78
N ARG A 279 1.63 -18.58 -24.34
CA ARG A 279 2.04 -17.43 -25.18
C ARG A 279 3.51 -17.07 -25.05
N GLU A 280 4.10 -17.30 -23.88
CA GLU A 280 5.48 -16.90 -23.58
C GLU A 280 6.21 -18.02 -22.81
N PRO A 281 6.69 -19.09 -23.47
CA PRO A 281 7.36 -20.20 -22.79
C PRO A 281 8.58 -19.78 -21.97
N ARG A 282 9.23 -18.67 -22.34
CA ARG A 282 10.36 -18.09 -21.57
C ARG A 282 9.97 -17.67 -20.14
N ILE A 283 8.68 -17.51 -19.85
CA ILE A 283 8.19 -17.17 -18.51
C ILE A 283 7.84 -18.40 -17.66
N ASP A 284 7.95 -19.62 -18.19
CA ASP A 284 7.61 -20.86 -17.47
C ASP A 284 8.42 -21.03 -16.18
N GLY A 285 9.68 -20.59 -16.16
CA GLY A 285 10.48 -20.59 -14.93
C GLY A 285 9.89 -19.69 -13.83
N LEU A 286 9.26 -18.57 -14.21
CA LEU A 286 8.57 -17.68 -13.28
C LEU A 286 7.23 -18.27 -12.82
N LEU A 287 6.53 -19.00 -13.70
CA LEU A 287 5.30 -19.72 -13.37
C LEU A 287 5.58 -20.87 -12.38
N ALA A 288 6.61 -21.65 -12.64
CA ALA A 288 7.08 -22.70 -11.72
C ALA A 288 7.45 -22.13 -10.35
N TYR A 289 8.13 -20.98 -10.34
CA TYR A 289 8.41 -20.23 -9.11
C TYR A 289 7.12 -19.79 -8.40
N ALA A 290 6.16 -19.21 -9.11
CA ALA A 290 4.87 -18.81 -8.54
C ALA A 290 4.16 -20.00 -7.87
N HIS A 291 4.13 -21.17 -8.52
CA HIS A 291 3.57 -22.40 -7.94
C HIS A 291 4.28 -22.86 -6.68
N GLN A 292 5.61 -22.79 -6.65
CA GLN A 292 6.38 -23.14 -5.46
C GLN A 292 6.00 -22.23 -4.28
N GLU A 293 5.97 -20.92 -4.51
CA GLU A 293 5.69 -19.95 -3.45
C GLU A 293 4.23 -20.00 -2.99
N LEU A 294 3.27 -20.15 -3.90
CA LEU A 294 1.86 -20.33 -3.54
C LEU A 294 1.66 -21.58 -2.66
N ARG A 295 2.32 -22.70 -3.00
CA ARG A 295 2.31 -23.91 -2.18
C ARG A 295 2.95 -23.69 -0.81
N ALA A 296 4.09 -23.01 -0.76
CA ALA A 296 4.77 -22.70 0.50
C ALA A 296 3.94 -21.78 1.40
N LEU A 297 3.23 -20.80 0.82
CA LEU A 297 2.27 -19.95 1.54
C LEU A 297 0.99 -20.68 1.93
N LYS A 298 0.71 -21.86 1.33
CA LYS A 298 -0.61 -22.51 1.37
C LYS A 298 -1.71 -21.56 0.90
N ALA A 299 -1.40 -20.76 -0.12
CA ALA A 299 -2.29 -19.73 -0.64
C ALA A 299 -3.33 -20.31 -1.60
N LYS A 300 -4.56 -19.81 -1.53
CA LYS A 300 -5.63 -20.08 -2.49
C LYS A 300 -5.70 -18.94 -3.48
N VAL A 301 -5.60 -19.23 -4.78
CA VAL A 301 -5.83 -18.22 -5.81
C VAL A 301 -7.30 -18.24 -6.19
N LEU A 302 -7.95 -17.09 -6.12
CA LEU A 302 -9.39 -16.90 -6.27
C LEU A 302 -9.65 -15.83 -7.33
N TRP A 303 -10.72 -16.03 -8.09
CA TRP A 303 -11.16 -15.05 -9.06
C TRP A 303 -11.92 -13.90 -8.39
N VAL A 304 -11.70 -12.67 -8.87
CA VAL A 304 -12.47 -11.48 -8.51
C VAL A 304 -12.98 -10.78 -9.77
N GLN A 305 -14.15 -10.15 -9.69
CA GLN A 305 -14.64 -9.29 -10.77
C GLN A 305 -13.79 -8.02 -10.89
N THR A 306 -13.53 -7.54 -12.12
CA THR A 306 -12.70 -6.37 -12.38
C THR A 306 -13.17 -5.09 -11.68
N ASP A 307 -14.47 -4.92 -11.44
CA ASP A 307 -15.01 -3.77 -10.69
C ASP A 307 -14.69 -3.83 -9.19
N ARG A 308 -14.33 -5.00 -8.68
CA ARG A 308 -13.91 -5.28 -7.30
C ARG A 308 -12.40 -5.52 -7.17
N GLN A 309 -11.66 -5.48 -8.28
CA GLN A 309 -10.21 -5.58 -8.28
C GLN A 309 -9.61 -4.33 -7.65
N ARG A 310 -9.06 -4.48 -6.44
CA ARG A 310 -8.54 -3.35 -5.66
C ARG A 310 -7.18 -2.89 -6.18
N ALA A 311 -6.35 -3.82 -6.66
CA ALA A 311 -5.00 -3.50 -7.13
C ALA A 311 -4.98 -2.71 -8.45
N ASP A 312 -6.11 -2.56 -9.14
CA ASP A 312 -6.19 -1.85 -10.42
C ASP A 312 -5.78 -0.37 -10.32
N ARG A 313 -6.07 0.31 -9.20
CA ARG A 313 -5.60 1.70 -8.97
C ARG A 313 -4.07 1.82 -8.88
N HIS A 314 -3.35 0.70 -8.80
CA HIS A 314 -1.89 0.66 -8.78
C HIS A 314 -1.28 0.38 -10.15
N THR A 315 -2.07 0.05 -11.15
CA THR A 315 -1.56 -0.31 -12.48
C THR A 315 -1.75 0.79 -13.52
N LYS A 316 -2.71 1.69 -13.31
CA LYS A 316 -2.98 2.85 -14.16
C LYS A 316 -3.57 4.01 -13.38
N TYR A 317 -3.43 5.23 -13.91
CA TYR A 317 -4.15 6.38 -13.37
C TYR A 317 -5.61 6.32 -13.78
N LYS A 318 -6.51 6.25 -12.80
CA LYS A 318 -7.95 6.44 -13.03
C LYS A 318 -8.35 7.81 -12.49
N MET A 319 -8.90 8.66 -13.35
CA MET A 319 -9.71 9.78 -12.87
C MET A 319 -10.91 9.18 -12.16
N GLU A 320 -11.04 9.47 -10.87
CA GLU A 320 -12.27 9.15 -10.16
C GLU A 320 -13.37 9.99 -10.78
N ARG A 321 -14.41 9.33 -11.32
CA ARG A 321 -15.67 10.03 -11.56
C ARG A 321 -16.12 10.52 -10.19
N ASP A 322 -16.40 11.81 -10.05
CA ASP A 322 -17.09 12.35 -8.89
C ASP A 322 -18.37 11.52 -8.70
N ARG A 323 -18.29 10.49 -7.86
CA ARG A 323 -19.47 9.93 -7.22
C ARG A 323 -19.84 11.00 -6.23
N GLY A 324 -20.77 11.87 -6.66
CA GLY A 324 -21.19 13.05 -5.91
C GLY A 324 -21.23 12.74 -4.42
N SER A 325 -20.46 13.52 -3.66
CA SER A 325 -20.45 13.67 -2.22
C SER A 325 -21.44 12.77 -1.46
N GLN A 326 -21.09 11.50 -1.36
CA GLN A 326 -21.39 10.70 -0.18
C GLN A 326 -20.05 10.24 0.38
N ALA A 327 -19.26 11.21 0.83
CA ALA A 327 -18.47 11.00 2.02
C ALA A 327 -19.45 10.48 3.08
N PRO A 328 -19.22 9.33 3.71
CA PRO A 328 -19.95 9.03 4.90
C PRO A 328 -19.64 10.14 5.91
N LYS A 329 -20.61 11.02 6.16
CA LYS A 329 -20.63 11.79 7.40
C LYS A 329 -20.92 10.77 8.49
N PHE A 330 -19.88 10.12 9.01
CA PHE A 330 -19.99 9.43 10.28
C PHE A 330 -19.56 10.42 11.36
N MET A 331 -20.57 10.82 12.14
CA MET A 331 -20.47 11.59 13.36
C MET A 331 -19.69 10.81 14.41
#